data_AF-A0A4R4PIX2-F1
#
_entry.id   AF-A0A4R4PIX2-F1
#
_cell.length_a   1.000
_cell.length_b   1.000
_cell.length_c   1.000
_cell.angle_alpha   90.00
_cell.angle_beta   90.00
_cell.angle_gamma   90.00
#
_symmetry.space_group_name_H-M   'P 1'
#
loop_
_entity.id
_entity.type
_entity.pdbx_description
1 polymer ?
#
loop_
_entity_poly.entity_id
_entity_poly.type
_entity_poly.pdbx_seq_one_letter_code
_entity_poly.pdbx_strand_id
1 'polypeptide(L)' 'MSSDDFLHELEAETKAELGALEAAVPDVELPVEQWLVDPAEEAMEQASLRSLLGAVEALEDPGH' A
#
# COMPACT_ATOMS: atom_id res chain seq x y z
N MET A 1 23.34 -6.23 -1.23
CA MET A 1 21.93 -6.65 -1.34
C MET A 1 21.76 -7.31 -2.69
N SER A 2 21.24 -8.53 -2.71
CA SER A 2 20.77 -9.18 -3.93
C SER A 2 19.50 -8.51 -4.43
N SER A 3 19.10 -8.75 -5.68
CA SER A 3 17.77 -8.36 -6.17
C SER A 3 16.66 -9.03 -5.35
N ASP A 4 16.84 -10.29 -4.95
CA ASP A 4 15.88 -11.01 -4.11
C ASP A 4 15.76 -10.39 -2.70
N ASP A 5 16.88 -9.98 -2.10
CA ASP A 5 16.84 -9.31 -0.78
C ASP A 5 16.07 -7.97 -0.86
N PHE A 6 16.24 -7.25 -1.97
CA PHE A 6 15.55 -5.97 -2.21
C PHE A 6 14.05 -6.18 -2.44
N LEU A 7 13.67 -7.17 -3.24
CA LEU A 7 12.25 -7.47 -3.50
C LEU A 7 11.54 -7.88 -2.21
N HIS A 8 12.19 -8.69 -1.38
CA HIS A 8 11.62 -9.14 -0.12
C HIS A 8 11.43 -7.99 0.89
N GLU A 9 12.39 -7.07 0.95
CA GLU A 9 12.28 -5.85 1.76
C GLU A 9 11.14 -4.96 1.26
N LEU A 10 11.06 -4.75 -0.07
CA LEU A 10 10.00 -3.96 -0.70
C LEU A 10 8.61 -4.58 -0.50
N GLU A 11 8.49 -5.91 -0.56
CA GLU A 11 7.26 -6.66 -0.28
C GLU A 11 6.80 -6.39 1.16
N ALA A 12 7.72 -6.46 2.13
CA ALA A 12 7.44 -6.23 3.54
C ALA A 12 7.03 -4.78 3.83
N GLU A 13 7.71 -3.81 3.23
CA GLU A 13 7.37 -2.39 3.35
C GLU A 13 5.99 -2.09 2.75
N THR A 14 5.73 -2.58 1.54
CA THR A 14 4.44 -2.38 0.86
C THR A 14 3.27 -2.96 1.67
N LYS A 15 3.46 -4.13 2.29
CA LYS A 15 2.46 -4.74 3.19
C LYS A 15 2.25 -3.93 4.46
N ALA A 16 3.32 -3.38 5.03
CA ALA A 16 3.23 -2.54 6.22
C ALA A 16 2.47 -1.24 5.95
N GLU A 17 2.76 -0.57 4.82
CA GLU A 17 2.05 0.64 4.40
C GLU A 17 0.58 0.36 4.10
N LEU A 18 0.28 -0.72 3.37
CA LEU A 18 -1.10 -1.11 3.07
C LEU A 18 -1.88 -1.39 4.37
N GLY A 19 -1.27 -2.08 5.32
CA GLY A 19 -1.89 -2.33 6.63
C GLY A 19 -2.11 -1.06 7.45
N ALA A 20 -1.23 -0.07 7.35
CA ALA A 20 -1.40 1.22 8.00
C ALA A 20 -2.57 2.03 7.40
N LEU A 21 -2.71 2.03 6.08
CA LEU A 21 -3.84 2.64 5.38
C LEU A 21 -5.15 1.92 5.71
N GLU A 22 -5.19 0.59 5.68
CA GLU A 22 -6.39 -0.18 6.02
C GLU A 22 -6.84 0.00 7.49
N ALA A 23 -5.91 0.34 8.38
CA ALA A 23 -6.20 0.66 9.78
C ALA A 23 -6.58 2.13 10.00
N ALA A 24 -6.36 3.01 9.02
CA ALA A 24 -6.80 4.38 9.08
C ALA A 24 -8.33 4.41 8.98
N VAL A 25 -8.99 5.05 9.95
CA VAL A 25 -10.43 5.31 9.87
C VAL A 25 -10.57 6.70 9.26
N PRO A 26 -11.15 6.83 8.06
CA PRO A 26 -11.29 8.15 7.44
C PRO A 26 -12.27 9.01 8.25
N ASP A 27 -11.93 10.28 8.46
CA ASP A 27 -12.69 11.24 9.27
C ASP A 27 -13.95 11.78 8.55
N VAL A 28 -14.69 10.91 7.87
CA VAL A 28 -15.86 11.27 7.04
C VAL A 28 -17.03 11.88 7.80
N GLU A 29 -17.02 11.81 9.14
CA GLU A 29 -18.00 12.47 10.00
C GLU A 29 -17.70 13.96 10.25
N LEU A 30 -16.46 14.41 9.98
CA LEU A 30 -16.08 15.80 10.05
C LEU A 30 -16.39 16.53 8.73
N PRO A 31 -16.51 17.87 8.73
CA PRO A 31 -16.48 18.65 7.50
C PRO A 31 -15.21 18.38 6.70
N VAL A 32 -15.30 18.42 5.37
CA VAL A 32 -14.19 18.10 4.45
C VAL A 32 -12.94 18.92 4.74
N GLU A 33 -13.09 20.17 5.17
CA GLU A 33 -11.97 21.06 5.52
C GLU A 33 -11.19 20.62 6.77
N GLN A 34 -11.72 19.65 7.52
CA GLN A 34 -11.16 19.09 8.75
C GLN A 34 -10.68 17.65 8.58
N TRP A 35 -10.86 17.06 7.39
CA TRP A 35 -10.35 15.73 7.11
C TRP A 35 -8.84 15.72 7.19
N LEU A 36 -8.29 14.82 8.01
CA LEU A 36 -6.85 14.56 8.03
C LEU A 36 -6.42 13.68 6.86
N VAL A 37 -7.35 12.85 6.36
CA VAL A 37 -7.14 11.92 5.24
C VAL A 37 -8.36 12.03 4.32
N ASP A 38 -8.12 12.29 3.04
CA ASP A 38 -9.17 12.22 2.02
C ASP A 38 -9.41 10.74 1.67
N PRO A 39 -10.63 10.19 1.85
CA PRO A 39 -10.95 8.81 1.50
C PRO A 39 -10.66 8.46 0.04
N ALA A 40 -10.75 9.44 -0.87
CA ALA A 40 -10.44 9.23 -2.28
C ALA A 40 -8.94 9.07 -2.52
N GLU A 41 -8.11 9.87 -1.84
CA GLU A 41 -6.65 9.72 -1.87
C GLU A 41 -6.22 8.39 -1.24
N GLU A 42 -6.79 8.06 -0.09
CA GLU A 42 -6.53 6.80 0.62
C GLU A 42 -6.84 5.58 -0.28
N ALA A 43 -8.02 5.56 -0.92
CA ALA A 43 -8.41 4.49 -1.82
C ALA A 43 -7.48 4.36 -3.04
N MET A 44 -7.01 5.51 -3.57
CA MET A 44 -6.09 5.55 -4.70
C MET A 44 -4.69 5.05 -4.32
N GLU A 45 -4.22 5.38 -3.12
CA GLU A 45 -2.95 4.90 -2.58
C GLU A 45 -3.00 3.39 -2.30
N GLN A 46 -4.07 2.89 -1.67
CA GLN A 46 -4.27 1.46 -1.48
C GLN A 46 -4.29 0.68 -2.80
N ALA A 47 -4.93 1.23 -3.85
CA ALA A 47 -4.93 0.61 -5.18
C ALA A 47 -3.52 0.55 -5.78
N SER A 48 -2.72 1.60 -5.57
CA SER A 48 -1.34 1.67 -6.04
C SER A 48 -0.44 0.67 -5.30
N LEU A 49 -0.56 0.57 -3.97
CA LEU A 49 0.19 -0.40 -3.16
C LEU A 49 -0.16 -1.84 -3.50
N ARG A 50 -1.45 -2.15 -3.71
CA ARG A 50 -1.87 -3.49 -4.16
C ARG A 50 -1.31 -3.83 -5.54
N SER A 51 -1.25 -2.86 -6.46
CA SER A 51 -0.61 -3.05 -7.76
C SER A 51 0.89 -3.27 -7.64
N LEU A 52 1.58 -2.54 -6.75
CA LEU A 52 3.00 -2.71 -6.52
C LEU A 52 3.30 -4.09 -5.92
N LEU A 53 2.53 -4.50 -4.91
CA LEU A 53 2.67 -5.81 -4.27
C LEU A 53 2.57 -6.95 -5.29
N GLY A 54 1.55 -6.91 -6.16
CA GLY A 54 1.42 -7.92 -7.21
C GLY A 54 2.58 -7.91 -8.23
N ALA A 55 3.18 -6.75 -8.50
CA ALA A 55 4.36 -6.66 -9.36
C ALA A 55 5.61 -7.22 -8.69
N VAL A 56 5.78 -6.99 -7.38
CA VAL A 56 6.88 -7.55 -6.58
C VAL A 56 6.76 -9.07 -6.50
N GLU A 57 5.58 -9.59 -6.15
CA GLU A 57 5.29 -11.02 -6.08
C GLU A 57 5.58 -11.72 -7.43
N ALA A 58 5.20 -11.10 -8.55
CA ALA A 58 5.47 -11.64 -9.89
C ALA A 58 6.96 -11.63 -10.28
N LEU A 59 7.77 -10.76 -9.69
CA LEU A 59 9.22 -10.71 -9.92
C LEU A 59 9.97 -11.69 -9.00
N GLU A 60 9.48 -11.94 -7.79
CA GLU A 60 10.02 -12.93 -6.86
C GLU A 60 9.69 -14.36 -7.28
N ASP A 61 8.49 -14.60 -7.82
CA ASP A 61 8.09 -15.87 -8.41
C ASP A 61 7.67 -15.69 -9.88
N PRO A 62 8.65 -15.61 -10.81
CA PRO A 62 8.36 -15.49 -12.24
C PRO A 62 7.74 -16.78 -12.84
N GLY A 63 7.46 -17.80 -12.03
CA GLY A 63 6.98 -19.12 -12.43
C GLY A 63 5.49 -19.39 -12.22
N HIS A 64 4.69 -18.41 -11.80
CA HIS A 64 3.22 -18.54 -11.78
C HIS A 64 2.60 -18.58 -13.19
#